data_AF-J8H6S2-F1
#
_entry.id   AF-J8H6S2-F1
#
_cell.length_a   1.000
_cell.length_b   1.000
_cell.length_c   1.000
_cell.angle_alpha   90.00
_cell.angle_beta   90.00
_cell.angle_gamma   90.00
#
_symmetry.space_group_name_H-M   'P 1'
#
loop_
_entity.id
_entity.type
_entity.pdbx_description
1 polymer ?
#
loop_
_entity_poly.entity_id
_entity_poly.type
_entity_poly.pdbx_seq_one_letter_code
_entity_poly.pdbx_strand_id
1 'polypeptide(L)'
;MNNGYSPMSSNQQNVSVEHDIIMRGRRVIDITGVKQVESFDSEEFLLETVMGFLTIRGQNLQMKNLDVEKGVVSIKGKVHEMLYIDENQGEKTKGFFSKLFK
;
A
#
# COMPACT_ATOMS: atom_id res chain seq x y z
N MET A 1 -2.43 -53.19 -15.52
CA MET A 1 -2.15 -51.96 -16.30
C MET A 1 -3.14 -50.88 -15.88
N ASN A 2 -2.72 -49.95 -15.02
CA ASN A 2 -3.04 -48.51 -14.98
C ASN A 2 -2.79 -47.99 -13.55
N ASN A 3 -1.55 -47.58 -13.28
CA ASN A 3 -1.29 -46.67 -12.17
C ASN A 3 -1.51 -45.25 -12.70
N GLY A 4 -2.62 -44.64 -12.29
CA GLY A 4 -2.92 -43.25 -12.59
C GLY A 4 -1.90 -42.34 -11.92
N TYR A 5 -1.16 -41.59 -12.73
CA TYR A 5 -0.32 -40.50 -12.26
C TYR A 5 -1.23 -39.37 -11.75
N SER A 6 -1.20 -39.09 -10.44
CA SER A 6 -1.72 -37.85 -9.89
C SER A 6 -0.78 -36.70 -10.28
N PRO A 7 -1.26 -35.59 -10.85
CA PRO A 7 -0.40 -34.45 -11.10
C PRO A 7 -0.03 -33.80 -9.76
N MET A 8 1.28 -33.70 -9.54
CA MET A 8 1.89 -32.98 -8.43
C MET A 8 1.39 -31.53 -8.48
N SER A 9 0.67 -31.08 -7.46
CA SER A 9 0.32 -29.68 -7.28
C SER A 9 1.61 -28.87 -7.21
N SER A 10 1.84 -28.02 -8.20
CA SER A 10 2.93 -27.06 -8.19
C SER A 10 2.79 -26.17 -6.96
N ASN A 11 3.63 -26.40 -5.97
CA ASN A 11 3.80 -25.50 -4.85
C ASN A 11 4.46 -24.23 -5.40
N GLN A 12 3.67 -23.34 -6.00
CA GLN A 12 4.06 -21.96 -6.20
C GLN A 12 4.31 -21.42 -4.80
N GLN A 13 5.59 -21.40 -4.41
CA GLN A 13 6.02 -20.58 -3.29
C GLN A 13 5.58 -19.17 -3.64
N ASN A 14 4.49 -18.71 -3.02
CA ASN A 14 4.13 -17.30 -3.03
C ASN A 14 5.32 -16.60 -2.42
N VAL A 15 6.18 -16.02 -3.26
CA VAL A 15 7.16 -15.05 -2.81
C VAL A 15 6.32 -13.90 -2.30
N SER A 16 6.13 -13.83 -0.98
CA SER A 16 5.42 -12.73 -0.36
C SER A 16 6.21 -11.47 -0.66
N VAL A 17 5.63 -10.59 -1.47
CA VAL A 17 6.22 -9.26 -1.73
C VAL A 17 6.33 -8.56 -0.38
N GLU A 18 7.53 -8.17 0.01
CA GLU A 18 7.78 -7.50 1.27
C GLU A 18 7.11 -6.13 1.28
N HIS A 19 6.51 -5.81 2.42
CA HIS A 19 5.81 -4.56 2.65
C HIS A 19 6.38 -3.89 3.90
N ASP A 20 7.35 -3.01 3.69
CA ASP A 20 8.04 -2.25 4.72
C ASP A 20 7.71 -0.77 4.59
N ILE A 21 7.58 -0.10 5.74
CA ILE A 21 7.52 1.36 5.82
C ILE A 21 8.68 1.85 6.70
N ILE A 22 9.59 2.63 6.12
CA ILE A 22 10.72 3.22 6.83
C ILE A 22 10.53 4.74 6.87
N MET A 23 10.25 5.27 8.06
CA MET A 23 10.12 6.71 8.28
C MET A 23 11.35 7.29 8.98
N ARG A 24 11.94 8.34 8.40
CA ARG A 24 13.07 9.09 8.99
C ARG A 24 12.64 10.51 9.34
N GLY A 25 12.61 10.80 10.63
CA GLY A 25 12.36 12.14 11.18
C GLY A 25 11.03 12.78 10.75
N ARG A 26 9.99 11.98 10.46
CA ARG A 26 8.71 12.43 9.86
C ARG A 26 8.89 13.32 8.62
N ARG A 27 9.98 13.10 7.88
CA ARG A 27 10.43 13.94 6.76
C ARG A 27 10.60 13.17 5.47
N VAL A 28 10.96 11.90 5.57
CA VAL A 28 11.12 10.97 4.45
C VAL A 28 10.47 9.66 4.85
N ILE A 29 9.63 9.12 3.97
CA ILE A 29 9.07 7.77 4.06
C ILE A 29 9.54 7.00 2.83
N ASP A 30 10.07 5.81 3.03
CA ASP A 30 10.27 4.81 1.97
C ASP A 30 9.31 3.64 2.21
N ILE A 31 8.68 3.14 1.16
CA ILE A 31 7.61 2.14 1.19
C ILE A 31 7.90 1.08 0.13
N THR A 32 7.87 -0.20 0.49
CA THR A 32 7.89 -1.32 -0.47
C THR A 32 6.51 -1.93 -0.62
N GLY A 33 6.32 -2.83 -1.57
CA GLY A 33 5.01 -3.49 -1.78
C GLY A 33 3.91 -2.55 -2.28
N VAL A 34 4.28 -1.41 -2.87
CA VAL A 34 3.32 -0.52 -3.54
C VAL A 34 3.00 -1.08 -4.92
N LYS A 35 1.72 -1.31 -5.21
CA LYS A 35 1.26 -1.75 -6.54
C LYS A 35 1.08 -0.55 -7.47
N GLN A 36 0.43 0.50 -6.99
CA GLN A 36 0.23 1.75 -7.72
C GLN A 36 -0.05 2.94 -6.80
N VAL A 37 0.08 4.14 -7.35
CA VAL A 37 -0.31 5.40 -6.70
C VAL A 37 -1.66 5.81 -7.26
N GLU A 38 -2.71 5.83 -6.42
CA GLU A 38 -4.06 6.22 -6.85
C GLU A 38 -4.18 7.73 -7.04
N SER A 39 -3.72 8.48 -6.04
CA SER A 39 -3.73 9.93 -6.04
C SER A 39 -2.60 10.46 -5.16
N PHE A 40 -2.12 11.65 -5.48
CA PHE A 40 -1.18 12.36 -4.63
C PHE A 40 -1.25 13.87 -4.85
N ASP A 41 -1.00 14.61 -3.78
CA ASP A 41 -0.77 16.05 -3.80
C ASP A 41 0.16 16.45 -2.64
N SER A 42 0.19 17.75 -2.31
CA SER A 42 1.05 18.29 -1.24
C SER A 42 0.59 17.96 0.18
N GLU A 43 -0.61 17.43 0.36
CA GLU A 43 -1.24 17.14 1.65
C GLU A 43 -1.54 15.65 1.85
N GLU A 44 -1.80 14.90 0.77
CA GLU A 44 -2.17 13.49 0.82
C GLU A 44 -1.50 12.65 -0.27
N PHE A 45 -1.12 11.42 0.08
CA PHE A 45 -0.83 10.33 -0.86
C PHE A 45 -1.78 9.17 -0.58
N LEU A 46 -2.41 8.62 -1.61
CA LEU A 46 -3.17 7.37 -1.56
C LEU A 46 -2.45 6.32 -2.41
N LEU A 47 -2.04 5.24 -1.77
CA LEU A 47 -1.28 4.15 -2.36
C LEU A 47 -2.07 2.86 -2.30
N GLU A 48 -2.16 2.12 -3.41
CA GLU A 48 -2.57 0.72 -3.36
C GLU A 48 -1.33 -0.13 -3.05
N THR A 49 -1.38 -0.93 -1.99
CA THR A 49 -0.26 -1.79 -1.57
C THR A 49 -0.67 -3.26 -1.56
N VAL A 50 0.30 -4.16 -1.37
CA VAL A 50 0.04 -5.58 -1.14
C VAL A 50 -0.66 -5.87 0.19
N MET A 51 -0.78 -4.87 1.09
CA MET A 51 -1.50 -4.94 2.37
C MET A 51 -2.72 -4.00 2.43
N GLY A 52 -3.35 -3.71 1.28
CA GLY A 52 -4.51 -2.81 1.18
C GLY A 52 -4.15 -1.37 0.85
N PHE A 53 -5.11 -0.45 0.96
CA PHE A 53 -4.85 0.97 0.68
C PHE A 53 -4.13 1.62 1.85
N LEU A 54 -3.09 2.41 1.54
CA LEU A 54 -2.35 3.22 2.50
C LEU A 54 -2.53 4.69 2.15
N THR A 55 -3.12 5.44 3.07
CA THR A 55 -3.18 6.90 3.02
C THR A 55 -2.07 7.50 3.88
N ILE A 56 -1.34 8.47 3.35
CA ILE A 56 -0.32 9.25 4.08
C ILE A 56 -0.70 10.71 3.98
N ARG A 57 -0.91 11.36 5.13
CA ARG A 57 -1.27 12.78 5.20
C ARG A 57 -0.21 13.62 5.87
N GLY A 58 -0.09 14.87 5.45
CA GLY A 58 0.96 15.74 5.90
C GLY A 58 0.92 17.14 5.30
N GLN A 59 2.10 17.75 5.22
CA GLN A 59 2.32 19.06 4.62
C GLN A 59 3.56 19.01 3.74
N ASN A 60 3.48 19.68 2.59
CA ASN A 60 4.55 19.73 1.59
C ASN A 60 5.02 18.31 1.21
N LEU A 61 4.07 17.38 1.06
CA LEU A 61 4.34 16.05 0.55
C LEU A 61 4.75 16.13 -0.92
N GLN A 62 5.79 15.39 -1.28
CA GLN A 62 6.39 15.37 -2.60
C GLN A 62 6.89 13.97 -2.88
N MET A 63 6.61 13.47 -4.08
CA MET A 63 7.19 12.22 -4.55
C MET A 63 8.69 12.42 -4.75
N LYS A 64 9.50 11.66 -4.02
CA LYS A 64 10.96 11.64 -4.15
C LYS A 64 11.41 10.58 -5.17
N ASN A 65 10.77 9.41 -5.14
CA ASN A 65 11.04 8.30 -6.05
C ASN A 65 9.77 7.46 -6.24
N LEU A 66 9.61 6.92 -7.44
CA LEU A 66 8.58 5.93 -7.77
C LEU A 66 9.21 4.90 -8.72
N ASP A 67 9.27 3.66 -8.26
CA ASP A 67 9.66 2.50 -9.05
C ASP A 67 8.55 1.46 -8.93
N VAL A 68 7.58 1.53 -9.85
CA VAL A 68 6.38 0.67 -9.85
C VAL A 68 6.77 -0.79 -10.09
N GLU A 69 7.77 -1.06 -10.93
CA GLU A 69 8.22 -2.42 -11.22
C GLU A 69 8.82 -3.10 -9.99
N LYS A 70 9.55 -2.35 -9.16
CA LYS A 70 10.06 -2.85 -7.87
C LYS A 70 9.08 -2.68 -6.71
N GLY A 71 7.95 -2.04 -6.94
CA GLY A 71 6.95 -1.70 -5.93
C GLY A 71 7.47 -0.77 -4.82
N VAL A 72 8.36 0.17 -5.17
CA VAL A 72 9.00 1.08 -4.21
C VAL A 72 8.56 2.53 -4.42
N VAL A 73 8.12 3.18 -3.34
CA VAL A 73 7.79 4.61 -3.30
C VAL A 73 8.57 5.30 -2.19
N SER A 74 9.14 6.47 -2.52
CA SER A 74 9.71 7.39 -1.53
C SER A 74 8.97 8.71 -1.54
N ILE A 75 8.52 9.17 -0.38
CA ILE A 75 7.81 10.44 -0.18
C ILE A 75 8.66 11.32 0.74
N LYS A 76 8.76 12.60 0.40
CA LYS A 76 9.37 13.64 1.24
C LYS A 76 8.30 14.63 1.66
N GLY A 77 8.34 15.09 2.91
CA GLY A 77 7.39 16.07 3.43
C GLY A 77 7.16 15.85 4.91
N LYS A 78 6.41 16.75 5.56
CA LYS A 78 6.11 16.62 6.98
C LYS A 78 4.91 15.71 7.16
N VAL A 79 5.13 14.53 7.74
CA VAL A 79 4.08 13.51 7.90
C VAL A 79 3.32 13.75 9.20
N HIS A 80 1.99 13.69 9.12
CA HIS A 80 1.08 13.82 10.26
C HIS A 80 0.38 12.50 10.58
N GLU A 81 -0.06 11.76 9.57
CA GLU A 81 -0.88 10.56 9.72
C GLU A 81 -0.53 9.53 8.64
N MET A 82 -0.66 8.24 8.99
CA MET A 82 -0.66 7.12 8.05
C MET A 82 -1.79 6.17 8.45
N LEU A 83 -2.63 5.77 7.48
CA LEU A 83 -3.81 4.95 7.71
C LEU A 83 -3.88 3.82 6.68
N TYR A 84 -4.04 2.58 7.16
CA TYR A 84 -4.42 1.46 6.32
C TYR A 84 -5.93 1.32 6.24
N ILE A 85 -6.42 1.00 5.05
CA ILE A 85 -7.81 0.65 4.78
C ILE A 85 -7.83 -0.78 4.22
N ASP A 86 -8.30 -1.72 5.05
CA ASP A 86 -8.52 -3.10 4.63
C ASP A 86 -9.72 -3.20 3.68
N GLU A 87 -9.54 -3.87 2.54
CA GLU A 87 -10.63 -4.15 1.58
C GLU A 87 -11.72 -5.06 2.17
N ASN A 88 -11.44 -5.74 3.30
CA ASN A 88 -12.35 -6.71 3.93
C ASN A 88 -13.52 -6.09 4.73
N GLN A 89 -13.69 -4.75 4.74
CA GLN A 89 -14.78 -4.08 5.48
C GLN A 89 -15.92 -3.53 4.60
N GLY A 90 -16.25 -4.22 3.50
CA GLY A 90 -17.25 -3.81 2.50
C GLY A 90 -18.66 -3.39 3.01
N GLU A 91 -19.03 -3.66 4.26
CA GLU A 91 -20.36 -3.29 4.80
C GLU A 91 -20.37 -2.22 5.91
N LYS A 92 -19.27 -1.98 6.64
CA LYS A 92 -19.31 -1.13 7.85
C LYS A 92 -18.74 0.27 7.68
N THR A 93 -17.90 0.49 6.67
CA THR A 93 -17.12 1.75 6.54
C THR A 93 -17.90 2.88 5.86
N LYS A 94 -18.97 2.59 5.12
CA LYS A 94 -19.82 3.62 4.45
C LYS A 94 -20.39 4.67 5.42
N GLY A 95 -20.60 4.30 6.69
CA GLY A 95 -21.11 5.21 7.73
C GLY A 95 -20.07 6.16 8.35
N PHE A 96 -18.78 5.86 8.22
CA PHE A 96 -17.71 6.70 8.79
C PHE A 96 -17.25 7.79 7.83
N PHE A 97 -17.22 7.52 6.52
CA PHE A 97 -16.82 8.50 5.51
C PHE A 97 -17.80 9.68 5.37
N SER A 98 -19.10 9.49 5.66
CA SER A 98 -20.09 10.59 5.59
C SER A 98 -19.88 11.70 6.63
N LYS A 99 -19.04 11.47 7.64
CA LYS A 99 -18.71 12.46 8.68
C LYS A 99 -17.39 13.19 8.47
N LEU A 100 -16.51 12.67 7.61
CA LEU A 100 -15.19 13.24 7.34
C LEU A 100 -15.19 14.22 6.15
N PHE A 101 -16.20 14.15 5.28
CA PHE A 101 -16.34 15.03 4.10
C PHE A 101 -17.40 16.13 4.30
N LYS A 102 -17.52 16.67 5.52
CA LYS A 102 -18.25 17.91 5.78
C LYS A 102 -17.31 18.99 6.30
#